data_AF-A0A947L2Q3-F1
#
_entry.id   AF-A0A947L2Q3-F1
#
_cell.length_a   1.000
_cell.length_b   1.000
_cell.length_c   1.000
_cell.angle_alpha   90.00
_cell.angle_beta   90.00
_cell.angle_gamma   90.00
#
_symmetry.space_group_name_H-M   'P 1'
#
loop_
_entity.id
_entity.type
_entity.pdbx_description
1 polymer ?
#
loop_
_entity_poly.entity_id
_entity_poly.type
_entity_poly.pdbx_seq_one_letter_code
_entity_poly.pdbx_strand_id
1 'polypeptide(L)'
;MLAASSIDAMLKEKGFREGSLYRRIELAAEEGILTSEMREWAHEIRLSANEPRHADDDYEGATSADAEQIIEFAKALGQYLFELPSKVKKWKAQAVS
;
A
#
# COMPACT_ATOMS: atom_id res chain seq x y z
N MET A 1 5.61 -8.00 -7.50
CA MET A 1 5.52 -8.90 -6.32
C MET A 1 5.94 -8.24 -4.99
N LEU A 2 7.15 -7.66 -4.85
CA LEU A 2 7.64 -7.10 -3.57
C LEU A 2 6.75 -6.02 -2.95
N ALA A 3 6.22 -5.08 -3.73
CA ALA A 3 5.41 -4.01 -3.14
C ALA A 3 4.00 -4.45 -2.76
N ALA A 4 3.35 -5.31 -3.54
CA ALA A 4 2.08 -5.91 -3.15
C ALA A 4 2.22 -6.70 -1.82
N SER A 5 3.35 -7.42 -1.62
CA SER A 5 3.64 -8.06 -0.34
C SER A 5 3.94 -7.06 0.78
N SER A 6 4.58 -5.92 0.50
CA SER A 6 4.81 -4.86 1.49
C SER A 6 3.51 -4.20 1.95
N ILE A 7 2.62 -3.88 1.01
CA ILE A 7 1.27 -3.35 1.31
C ILE A 7 0.52 -4.37 2.17
N ASP A 8 0.55 -5.63 1.79
CA ASP A 8 -0.09 -6.71 2.55
C ASP A 8 0.43 -6.82 3.99
N ALA A 9 1.75 -6.75 4.16
CA ALA A 9 2.38 -6.79 5.48
C ALA A 9 2.00 -5.56 6.34
N MET A 10 1.98 -4.36 5.74
CA MET A 10 1.58 -3.13 6.45
C MET A 10 0.11 -3.19 6.90
N LEU A 11 -0.78 -3.70 6.06
CA LEU A 11 -2.20 -3.86 6.41
C LEU A 11 -2.40 -4.91 7.51
N LYS A 12 -1.67 -6.02 7.47
CA LYS A 12 -1.68 -7.04 8.54
C LYS A 12 -1.20 -6.51 9.89
N GLU A 13 -0.23 -5.59 9.88
CA GLU A 13 0.25 -4.91 11.08
C GLU A 13 -0.80 -3.96 11.67
N LYS A 14 -1.66 -3.40 10.82
CA LYS A 14 -2.81 -2.59 11.25
C LYS A 14 -4.01 -3.41 11.72
N GLY A 15 -3.96 -4.74 11.63
CA GLY A 15 -5.01 -5.65 12.09
C GLY A 15 -5.80 -6.33 10.97
N PHE A 16 -5.61 -5.94 9.71
CA PHE A 16 -6.29 -6.52 8.55
C PHE A 16 -5.63 -7.83 8.13
N ARG A 17 -5.92 -8.92 8.84
CA ARG A 17 -5.30 -10.24 8.58
C ARG A 17 -6.16 -11.17 7.74
N GLU A 18 -7.46 -10.94 7.71
CA GLU A 18 -8.42 -11.84 7.08
C GLU A 18 -8.63 -11.54 5.59
N GLY A 19 -8.97 -12.59 4.84
CA GLY A 19 -9.31 -12.49 3.42
C GLY A 19 -8.13 -12.30 2.46
N SER A 20 -8.47 -11.95 1.22
CA SER A 20 -7.52 -11.64 0.15
C SER A 20 -6.95 -10.22 0.32
N LEU A 21 -5.83 -9.92 -0.36
CA LEU A 21 -5.26 -8.56 -0.39
C LEU A 21 -6.31 -7.52 -0.84
N TYR A 22 -7.16 -7.88 -1.81
CA TYR A 22 -8.30 -7.05 -2.22
C TYR A 22 -9.20 -6.70 -1.03
N ARG A 23 -9.62 -7.71 -0.24
CA ARG A 23 -10.50 -7.49 0.91
C ARG A 23 -9.83 -6.64 1.99
N ARG A 24 -8.53 -6.82 2.21
CA ARG A 24 -7.77 -6.00 3.17
C ARG A 24 -7.69 -4.54 2.74
N ILE A 25 -7.47 -4.27 1.46
CA ILE A 25 -7.45 -2.91 0.90
C ILE A 25 -8.81 -2.23 1.07
N GLU A 26 -9.91 -2.92 0.75
CA GLU A 26 -11.27 -2.40 0.92
C GLU A 26 -11.59 -2.12 2.39
N LEU A 27 -11.32 -3.06 3.30
CA LEU A 27 -11.55 -2.87 4.73
C LEU A 27 -10.73 -1.71 5.29
N ALA A 28 -9.47 -1.57 4.88
CA ALA A 28 -8.63 -0.47 5.31
C ALA A 28 -9.16 0.90 4.81
N ALA A 29 -9.78 0.95 3.63
CA ALA A 29 -10.44 2.16 3.15
C ALA A 29 -11.76 2.43 3.89
N GLU A 30 -12.58 1.41 4.13
CA GLU A 30 -13.83 1.51 4.89
C GLU A 30 -13.59 2.00 6.33
N GLU A 31 -12.51 1.55 6.98
CA GLU A 31 -12.12 2.01 8.32
C GLU A 31 -11.39 3.36 8.33
N GLY A 32 -11.23 4.01 7.17
CA GLY A 32 -10.57 5.30 7.04
C GLY A 32 -9.05 5.26 7.27
N ILE A 33 -8.45 4.06 7.23
CA ILE A 33 -7.00 3.85 7.28
C ILE A 33 -6.35 4.14 5.92
N LEU A 34 -7.08 3.98 4.82
CA LEU A 34 -6.69 4.42 3.49
C LEU A 34 -7.67 5.47 2.98
N THR A 35 -7.18 6.45 2.22
CA THR A 35 -8.07 7.32 1.43
C THR A 35 -8.59 6.57 0.20
N SER A 36 -9.64 7.11 -0.43
CA SER A 36 -10.21 6.54 -1.66
C SER A 36 -9.17 6.41 -2.77
N GLU A 37 -8.30 7.41 -2.94
CA GLU A 37 -7.24 7.42 -3.94
C GLU A 37 -6.15 6.37 -3.63
N MET A 38 -5.78 6.22 -2.35
CA MET A 38 -4.81 5.19 -1.93
C MET A 38 -5.34 3.77 -2.14
N ARG A 39 -6.65 3.57 -1.95
CA ARG A 39 -7.34 2.29 -2.21
C ARG A 39 -7.28 1.94 -3.70
N GLU A 40 -7.62 2.88 -4.57
CA GLU A 40 -7.60 2.69 -6.03
C GLU A 40 -6.19 2.31 -6.50
N TRP A 41 -5.19 3.07 -6.08
CA TRP A 41 -3.81 2.79 -6.44
C TRP A 41 -3.30 1.45 -5.89
N ALA A 42 -3.69 1.06 -4.67
CA ALA A 42 -3.34 -0.25 -4.12
C ALA A 42 -3.94 -1.42 -4.93
N HIS A 43 -5.12 -1.23 -5.53
CA HIS A 43 -5.69 -2.21 -6.46
C HIS A 43 -4.93 -2.28 -7.77
N GLU A 44 -4.49 -1.16 -8.32
CA GLU A 44 -3.66 -1.14 -9.53
C GLU A 44 -2.35 -1.89 -9.32
N ILE A 45 -1.64 -1.65 -8.20
CA ILE A 45 -0.41 -2.38 -7.85
C ILE A 45 -0.68 -3.88 -7.66
N ARG A 46 -1.84 -4.24 -7.10
CA ARG A 46 -2.24 -5.66 -6.95
C ARG A 46 -2.45 -6.32 -8.31
N LEU A 47 -3.03 -5.61 -9.28
CA LEU A 47 -3.25 -6.10 -10.63
C LEU A 47 -1.93 -6.22 -11.40
N SER A 48 -1.11 -5.17 -11.40
CA SER A 48 0.21 -5.17 -12.08
C SER A 48 1.19 -6.19 -11.49
N ALA A 49 1.08 -6.50 -10.18
CA ALA A 49 1.87 -7.57 -9.58
C ALA A 49 1.48 -8.99 -10.06
N ASN A 50 0.32 -9.15 -10.68
CA ASN A 50 -0.20 -10.42 -11.20
C ASN A 50 -0.11 -10.56 -12.73
N GLU A 51 0.07 -9.47 -13.48
CA GLU A 51 0.23 -9.45 -14.94
C GLU A 51 1.44 -10.21 -15.52
N PRO A 52 2.61 -10.34 -14.85
CA PRO A 52 3.79 -11.00 -15.45
C PRO A 52 3.65 -12.50 -15.75
N ARG A 53 2.47 -13.10 -15.55
CA ARG A 53 2.19 -14.53 -15.77
C ARG A 53 1.40 -14.82 -17.07
N HIS A 54 1.08 -13.79 -17.86
CA HIS A 54 0.42 -13.91 -19.16
C HIS A 54 1.23 -13.24 -20.30
N ALA A 55 2.56 -13.31 -20.23
CA ALA A 55 3.42 -12.90 -21.34
C ALA A 55 3.43 -13.98 -22.43
N ASP A 56 2.36 -14.02 -23.22
CA ASP A 56 2.47 -14.42 -24.63
C ASP A 56 3.17 -13.27 -25.36
N ASP A 57 4.31 -13.59 -26.01
CA ASP A 57 5.18 -12.90 -26.99
C ASP A 57 5.19 -11.37 -27.26
N ASP A 58 4.28 -10.54 -26.75
CA ASP A 58 4.16 -9.07 -27.00
C ASP A 58 4.28 -8.20 -25.73
N TYR A 59 4.73 -8.76 -24.59
CA TYR A 59 4.85 -8.01 -23.34
C TYR A 59 6.08 -7.07 -23.38
N GLU A 60 5.87 -5.78 -23.60
CA GLU A 60 6.84 -4.75 -23.21
C GLU A 60 7.00 -4.84 -21.68
N GLY A 61 8.10 -5.47 -21.24
CA GLY A 61 8.40 -5.74 -19.84
C GLY A 61 8.14 -4.55 -18.92
N ALA A 62 7.74 -4.83 -17.67
CA ALA A 62 7.55 -3.81 -16.63
C ALA A 62 8.73 -2.83 -16.66
N THR A 63 8.43 -1.55 -16.88
CA THR A 63 9.48 -0.55 -17.06
C THR A 63 10.12 -0.22 -15.71
N SER A 64 11.32 0.33 -15.72
CA SER A 64 11.95 0.84 -14.50
C SER A 64 11.11 1.93 -13.82
N ALA A 65 10.34 2.69 -14.61
CA ALA A 65 9.42 3.71 -14.10
C ALA A 65 8.26 3.09 -13.30
N ASP A 66 7.70 1.97 -13.77
CA ASP A 66 6.64 1.25 -13.04
C ASP A 66 7.15 0.73 -11.70
N ALA A 67 8.37 0.17 -11.70
CA ALA A 67 9.02 -0.30 -10.47
C ALA A 67 9.27 0.84 -9.47
N GLU A 68 9.70 2.01 -9.96
CA GLU A 68 9.94 3.19 -9.13
C GLU A 68 8.64 3.76 -8.54
N GLN A 69 7.58 3.91 -9.34
CA GLN A 69 6.27 4.36 -8.85
C GLN A 69 5.71 3.45 -7.75
N ILE A 70 5.87 2.14 -7.93
CA ILE A 70 5.45 1.14 -6.96
C ILE A 70 6.23 1.27 -5.63
N ILE A 71 7.54 1.53 -5.70
CA ILE A 71 8.38 1.76 -4.52
C ILE A 71 7.98 3.05 -3.81
N GLU A 72 7.79 4.13 -4.55
CA GLU A 72 7.38 5.42 -4.00
C GLU A 72 6.01 5.34 -3.32
N PHE A 73 5.07 4.60 -3.90
CA PHE A 73 3.79 4.33 -3.25
C PHE A 73 3.95 3.56 -1.92
N ALA A 74 4.76 2.49 -1.90
CA ALA A 74 4.99 1.74 -0.67
C ALA A 74 5.65 2.61 0.42
N LYS A 75 6.56 3.51 0.05
CA LYS A 75 7.14 4.50 0.96
C LYS A 75 6.09 5.47 1.48
N ALA A 76 5.28 6.07 0.58
CA ALA A 76 4.23 7.01 0.94
C ALA A 76 3.20 6.37 1.89
N LEU A 77 2.83 5.12 1.64
CA LEU A 77 1.96 4.35 2.52
C LEU A 77 2.58 4.13 3.91
N GLY A 78 3.88 3.80 3.97
CA GLY A 78 4.61 3.68 5.24
C GLY A 78 4.64 5.00 6.02
N GLN A 79 4.85 6.12 5.33
CA GLN A 79 4.82 7.46 5.93
C GLN A 79 3.43 7.77 6.50
N TYR A 80 2.38 7.48 5.73
CA TYR A 80 1.00 7.73 6.13
C TYR A 80 0.57 6.87 7.32
N LEU A 81 0.86 5.56 7.28
CA LEU A 81 0.41 4.62 8.29
C LEU A 81 1.22 4.68 9.59
N PHE A 82 2.51 5.03 9.53
CA PHE A 82 3.40 4.90 10.68
C PHE A 82 4.06 6.22 11.06
N GLU A 83 4.66 6.93 10.11
CA GLU A 83 5.47 8.12 10.41
C GLU A 83 4.62 9.30 10.86
N LEU A 84 3.59 9.66 10.09
CA LEU A 84 2.69 10.78 10.40
C LEU A 84 1.95 10.55 11.74
N PRO A 85 1.31 9.39 12.01
CA PRO A 85 0.69 9.12 13.30
C PRO A 85 1.68 9.19 14.47
N SER A 86 2.92 8.73 14.27
CA SER A 86 3.97 8.81 15.29
C SER A 86 4.39 10.25 15.60
N LYS A 87 4.53 11.09 14.56
CA LYS A 87 4.81 12.53 14.70
C LYS A 87 3.67 13.24 15.46
N VAL A 88 2.42 12.99 15.09
CA VAL A 88 1.24 13.57 15.76
C VAL A 88 1.18 13.15 17.24
N LYS A 89 1.44 11.87 17.56
CA LYS A 89 1.51 11.40 18.96
C LYS A 89 2.58 12.15 19.76
N LYS A 90 3.77 12.37 19.19
CA LYS A 90 4.85 13.13 19.82
C LYS A 90 4.44 14.58 20.09
N TRP A 91 3.87 15.26 19.10
CA TRP A 91 3.41 16.65 19.27
C TRP A 91 2.30 16.77 20.31
N LYS A 92 1.35 15.84 20.32
CA LYS A 92 0.29 15.82 21.33
C LYS A 92 0.85 15.62 22.75
N ALA A 93 1.85 14.76 22.91
CA ALA A 93 2.50 14.56 24.21
C ALA A 93 3.25 15.82 24.68
N GLN A 94 3.89 16.54 23.75
CA GLN A 94 4.60 17.79 24.05
C GLN A 94 3.65 18.96 24.37
N ALA A 95 2.47 19.01 23.75
CA ALA A 95 1.48 20.07 23.99
C ALA A 95 0.75 19.96 25.35
N VAL A 96 0.86 18.82 26.03
CA VAL A 96 0.24 18.56 27.35
C VAL A 96 1.29 18.68 28.49
N SER A 97 2.55 18.95 28.13
CA SER A 97 3.68 19.23 29.04
C SER A 97 3.86 20.72 29.25
#